data_AF-A0A2S4MEE7-F1
#
_entry.id   AF-A0A2S4MEE7-F1
#
_cell.length_a   1.000
_cell.length_b   1.000
_cell.length_c   1.000
_cell.angle_alpha   90.00
_cell.angle_beta   90.00
_cell.angle_gamma   90.00
#
_symmetry.space_group_name_H-M   'P 1'
#
loop_
_entity.id
_entity.type
_entity.pdbx_description
1 polymer ?
#
loop_
_entity_poly.entity_id
_entity_poly.type
_entity_poly.pdbx_seq_one_letter_code
_entity_poly.pdbx_strand_id
1 'polypeptide(L)'
;MKTIFIFRDSRATDPRPCIAALGEDAGIFARVEFAGGTQDHVQYAFGCTHTLPFDIRACVSEPLNSTRTGLFAAYDRAYGAGNWIPLWLDAPETNAAWRKAMQQFRSRQSQSCIGNVPFSDAGLARILDAIANAPDIAANRVVH
;
A
#
# COMPACT_ATOMS: atom_id res chain seq x y z
N MET A 1 -11.15 -16.63 6.22
CA MET A 1 -11.37 -15.26 5.71
C MET A 1 -10.55 -14.29 6.55
N LYS A 2 -9.79 -13.39 5.91
CA LYS A 2 -8.90 -12.42 6.54
C LYS A 2 -9.48 -11.02 6.47
N THR A 3 -9.30 -10.23 7.54
CA THR A 3 -9.78 -8.85 7.55
C THR A 3 -8.67 -7.91 7.05
N ILE A 4 -9.04 -6.96 6.20
CA ILE A 4 -8.18 -5.85 5.80
C ILE A 4 -8.78 -4.59 6.39
N PHE A 5 -8.12 -4.01 7.37
CA PHE A 5 -8.56 -2.80 8.04
C PHE A 5 -8.22 -1.58 7.19
N ILE A 6 -9.24 -0.82 6.81
CA ILE A 6 -9.13 0.43 6.07
C ILE A 6 -9.41 1.58 7.03
N PHE A 7 -8.48 2.50 7.17
CA PHE A 7 -8.60 3.59 8.14
C PHE A 7 -7.86 4.85 7.65
N ARG A 8 -8.23 5.99 8.23
CA ARG A 8 -7.55 7.26 7.98
C ARG A 8 -6.20 7.29 8.71
N ASP A 9 -5.11 7.37 7.95
CA ASP A 9 -3.73 7.51 8.43
C ASP A 9 -3.18 8.92 8.10
N SER A 10 -4.06 9.90 8.06
CA SER A 10 -3.70 11.31 7.91
C SER A 10 -2.91 11.80 9.11
N ARG A 11 -1.72 12.34 8.86
CA ARG A 11 -0.90 13.07 9.83
C ARG A 11 -1.12 14.57 9.67
N ALA A 12 -0.81 15.33 10.71
CA ALA A 12 -0.90 16.80 10.67
C ALA A 12 0.00 17.44 9.59
N THR A 13 1.06 16.74 9.18
CA THR A 13 1.98 17.17 8.12
C THR A 13 1.54 16.76 6.73
N ASP A 14 0.53 15.88 6.59
CA ASP A 14 0.11 15.42 5.28
C ASP A 14 -0.71 16.53 4.59
N PRO A 15 -0.34 16.91 3.35
CA PRO A 15 -1.07 17.94 2.61
C PRO A 15 -2.47 17.48 2.19
N ARG A 16 -2.74 16.17 2.27
CA ARG A 16 -3.97 15.53 1.78
C ARG A 16 -4.42 14.40 2.70
N PRO A 17 -5.72 14.05 2.68
CA PRO A 17 -6.21 12.88 3.38
C PRO A 17 -5.51 11.61 2.91
N CYS A 18 -5.00 10.83 3.85
CA CYS A 18 -4.29 9.60 3.58
C CYS A 18 -5.06 8.43 4.16
N ILE A 19 -5.33 7.42 3.33
CA ILE A 19 -6.06 6.22 3.74
C ILE A 19 -5.10 5.04 3.63
N ALA A 20 -5.06 4.22 4.68
CA ALA A 20 -4.22 3.04 4.74
C ALA A 20 -5.06 1.75 4.73
N ALA A 21 -4.48 0.70 4.15
CA ALA A 21 -5.00 -0.66 4.20
C ALA A 21 -4.00 -1.56 4.94
N LEU A 22 -4.42 -2.10 6.08
CA LEU A 22 -3.62 -2.97 6.94
C LEU A 22 -4.27 -4.35 7.06
N GLY A 23 -3.52 -5.38 6.72
CA GLY A 23 -3.91 -6.77 6.96
C GLY A 23 -3.97 -7.14 8.43
N GLU A 24 -4.83 -8.10 8.76
CA GLU A 24 -4.90 -8.72 10.09
C GLU A 24 -3.57 -9.35 10.54
N ASP A 25 -2.72 -9.72 9.58
CA ASP A 25 -1.37 -10.24 9.78
C ASP A 25 -0.28 -9.15 9.86
N ALA A 26 -0.69 -7.89 9.99
CA ALA A 26 0.16 -6.71 10.05
C ALA A 26 0.93 -6.39 8.76
N GLY A 27 0.49 -6.89 7.60
CA GLY A 27 0.99 -6.42 6.29
C GLY A 27 0.32 -5.09 5.88
N ILE A 28 1.10 -4.06 5.53
CA ILE A 28 0.54 -2.88 4.86
C ILE A 28 0.41 -3.19 3.37
N PHE A 29 -0.81 -3.06 2.85
CA PHE A 29 -1.09 -3.21 1.44
C PHE A 29 -0.93 -1.91 0.67
N ALA A 30 -1.41 -0.81 1.25
CA ALA A 30 -1.33 0.49 0.63
C ALA A 30 -1.48 1.62 1.64
N ARG A 31 -0.90 2.76 1.29
CA ARG A 31 -1.16 4.08 1.86
C ARG A 31 -1.38 5.01 0.68
N VAL A 32 -2.62 5.45 0.47
CA VAL A 32 -3.05 6.19 -0.72
C VAL A 32 -3.55 7.57 -0.31
N GLU A 33 -3.05 8.59 -0.98
CA GLU A 33 -3.53 9.97 -0.82
C GLU A 33 -4.68 10.24 -1.77
N PHE A 34 -5.75 10.86 -1.27
CA PHE A 34 -6.91 11.25 -2.08
C PHE A 34 -6.98 12.76 -2.21
N ALA A 35 -7.46 13.22 -3.36
CA ALA A 35 -7.55 14.64 -3.69
C ALA A 35 -8.84 14.98 -4.43
N GLY A 36 -9.33 16.20 -4.22
CA GLY A 36 -10.52 16.72 -4.91
C GLY A 36 -11.72 15.78 -4.77
N GLY A 37 -12.44 15.58 -5.89
CA GLY A 37 -13.67 14.78 -5.91
C GLY A 37 -13.51 13.27 -5.65
N THR A 38 -12.29 12.75 -5.51
CA THR A 38 -12.08 11.31 -5.19
C THR A 38 -12.24 11.01 -3.70
N GLN A 39 -12.16 12.04 -2.84
CA GLN A 39 -12.16 11.88 -1.39
C GLN A 39 -13.49 11.32 -0.86
N ASP A 40 -14.61 11.69 -1.47
CA ASP A 40 -15.95 11.27 -1.03
C ASP A 40 -16.24 9.79 -1.38
N HIS A 41 -15.35 9.17 -2.15
CA HIS A 41 -15.52 7.82 -2.68
C HIS A 41 -14.37 6.87 -2.28
N VAL A 42 -13.61 7.22 -1.24
CA VAL A 42 -12.51 6.39 -0.72
C VAL A 42 -12.95 4.97 -0.37
N GLN A 43 -14.11 4.81 0.26
CA GLN A 43 -14.62 3.49 0.63
C GLN A 43 -14.85 2.58 -0.59
N TYR A 44 -15.23 3.17 -1.74
CA TYR A 44 -15.36 2.43 -2.98
C TYR A 44 -14.00 2.00 -3.52
N ALA A 45 -13.00 2.90 -3.50
CA ALA A 45 -11.66 2.57 -3.97
C ALA A 45 -11.03 1.41 -3.18
N PHE A 46 -11.30 1.32 -1.87
CA PHE A 46 -10.76 0.23 -1.02
C PHE A 46 -11.64 -1.02 -0.94
N GLY A 47 -12.79 -1.06 -1.62
CA GLY A 47 -13.65 -2.24 -1.62
C GLY A 47 -14.69 -2.31 -0.50
N CYS A 48 -14.74 -1.33 0.40
CA CYS A 48 -15.71 -1.30 1.51
C CYS A 48 -17.13 -1.02 1.02
N THR A 49 -17.28 -0.32 -0.11
CA THR A 49 -18.54 -0.16 -0.83
C THR A 49 -18.42 -0.65 -2.27
N HIS A 50 -19.55 -1.01 -2.87
CA HIS A 50 -19.60 -1.64 -4.21
C HIS A 50 -20.18 -0.73 -5.30
N THR A 51 -20.67 0.44 -4.93
CA THR A 51 -21.40 1.33 -5.84
C THR A 51 -20.77 2.72 -5.87
N LEU A 52 -20.58 3.25 -7.06
CA LEU A 52 -20.40 4.67 -7.29
C LEU A 52 -21.72 5.28 -7.80
N PRO A 53 -21.96 6.58 -7.56
CA PRO A 53 -23.05 7.29 -8.22
C PRO A 53 -22.96 7.16 -9.74
N PHE A 54 -24.10 7.01 -10.41
CA PHE A 54 -24.15 6.79 -11.86
C PHE A 54 -23.66 8.01 -12.67
N ASP A 55 -23.82 9.21 -12.11
CA ASP A 55 -23.48 10.50 -12.71
C ASP A 55 -22.05 10.97 -12.38
N ILE A 56 -21.23 10.11 -11.77
CA ILE A 56 -19.86 10.44 -11.44
C ILE A 56 -19.03 10.70 -12.70
N ARG A 57 -18.24 11.78 -12.67
CA ARG A 57 -17.37 12.15 -13.81
C ARG A 57 -16.25 11.12 -14.00
N ALA A 58 -15.91 10.84 -15.26
CA ALA A 58 -14.84 9.91 -15.63
C ALA A 58 -13.50 10.23 -14.94
N CYS A 59 -13.13 11.51 -14.86
CA CYS A 59 -11.91 11.97 -14.19
C CYS A 59 -11.85 11.66 -12.69
N VAL A 60 -12.98 11.29 -12.07
CA VAL A 60 -13.07 10.83 -10.69
C VAL A 60 -13.18 9.30 -10.65
N SER A 61 -14.04 8.68 -11.47
CA SER A 61 -14.25 7.23 -11.42
C SER A 61 -13.07 6.42 -11.93
N GLU A 62 -12.35 6.88 -12.96
CA GLU A 62 -11.19 6.18 -13.52
C GLU A 62 -10.07 5.95 -12.50
N PRO A 63 -9.58 6.98 -11.76
CA PRO A 63 -8.56 6.75 -10.75
C PRO A 63 -9.07 5.86 -9.60
N LEU A 64 -10.35 6.01 -9.18
CA LEU A 64 -10.94 5.15 -8.16
C LEU A 64 -10.99 3.68 -8.58
N ASN A 65 -11.40 3.41 -9.82
CA ASN A 65 -11.44 2.06 -10.39
C ASN A 65 -10.04 1.46 -10.56
N SER A 66 -9.07 2.28 -10.96
CA SER A 66 -7.66 1.86 -11.06
C SER A 66 -7.09 1.49 -9.69
N THR A 67 -7.28 2.34 -8.67
CA THR A 67 -6.88 2.04 -7.29
C THR A 67 -7.54 0.77 -6.79
N ARG A 68 -8.86 0.63 -6.99
CA ARG A 68 -9.61 -0.56 -6.58
C ARG A 68 -9.07 -1.84 -7.21
N THR A 69 -8.84 -1.83 -8.51
CA THR A 69 -8.31 -2.98 -9.24
C THR A 69 -6.93 -3.37 -8.74
N GLY A 70 -6.05 -2.38 -8.52
CA GLY A 70 -4.71 -2.61 -7.98
C GLY A 70 -4.73 -3.18 -6.56
N LEU A 71 -5.60 -2.66 -5.69
CA LEU A 71 -5.76 -3.14 -4.32
C LEU A 71 -6.32 -4.56 -4.29
N PHE A 72 -7.33 -4.87 -5.10
CA PHE A 72 -7.94 -6.20 -5.14
C PHE A 72 -6.92 -7.24 -5.58
N ALA A 73 -6.12 -6.93 -6.61
CA ALA A 73 -5.01 -7.79 -7.03
C ALA A 73 -3.97 -8.00 -5.92
N ALA A 74 -3.69 -6.97 -5.11
CA ALA A 74 -2.77 -7.09 -3.97
C ALA A 74 -3.36 -7.97 -2.85
N TYR A 75 -4.65 -7.82 -2.55
CA TYR A 75 -5.36 -8.62 -1.55
C TYR A 75 -5.46 -10.09 -1.97
N ASP A 76 -5.83 -10.34 -3.23
CA ASP A 76 -5.87 -11.68 -3.82
C ASP A 76 -4.50 -12.35 -3.78
N ARG A 77 -3.42 -11.61 -4.06
CA ARG A 77 -2.06 -12.14 -3.99
C ARG A 77 -1.66 -12.55 -2.57
N ALA A 78 -2.09 -11.82 -1.54
CA ALA A 78 -1.71 -12.11 -0.16
C ALA A 78 -2.58 -13.18 0.51
N TYR A 79 -3.88 -13.17 0.26
CA TYR A 79 -4.84 -14.01 0.99
C TYR A 79 -5.59 -15.01 0.12
N GLY A 80 -5.48 -14.90 -1.20
CA GLY A 80 -6.26 -15.66 -2.17
C GLY A 80 -7.61 -14.99 -2.47
N ALA A 81 -8.08 -15.19 -3.71
CA ALA A 81 -9.34 -14.62 -4.17
C ALA A 81 -10.53 -15.06 -3.29
N GLY A 82 -11.34 -14.08 -2.86
CA GLY A 82 -12.51 -14.31 -2.02
C GLY A 82 -12.22 -14.66 -0.55
N ASN A 83 -10.95 -14.72 -0.15
CA ASN A 83 -10.56 -15.07 1.22
C ASN A 83 -10.27 -13.85 2.11
N TRP A 84 -10.66 -12.66 1.67
CA TRP A 84 -10.45 -11.41 2.39
C TRP A 84 -11.70 -10.53 2.40
N ILE A 85 -11.80 -9.65 3.39
CA ILE A 85 -12.88 -8.68 3.51
C ILE A 85 -12.29 -7.32 3.94
N PRO A 86 -12.54 -6.23 3.18
CA PRO A 86 -12.13 -4.89 3.58
C PRO A 86 -13.14 -4.34 4.60
N LEU A 87 -12.64 -3.80 5.70
CA LEU A 87 -13.44 -3.23 6.77
C LEU A 87 -13.02 -1.79 6.99
N TRP A 88 -13.92 -0.85 6.72
CA TRP A 88 -13.72 0.55 7.07
C TRP A 88 -13.84 0.76 8.57
N LEU A 89 -12.87 1.47 9.16
CA LEU A 89 -12.83 1.82 10.58
C LEU A 89 -12.76 3.34 10.73
N ASP A 90 -13.84 3.93 11.23
CA ASP A 90 -13.87 5.36 11.57
C ASP A 90 -13.09 5.67 12.86
N ALA A 91 -13.15 4.76 13.84
CA ALA A 91 -12.45 4.84 15.12
C ALA A 91 -11.58 3.58 15.35
N PRO A 92 -10.46 3.43 14.60
CA PRO A 92 -9.68 2.19 14.57
C PRO A 92 -9.16 1.75 15.96
N GLU A 93 -8.87 2.69 16.85
CA GLU A 93 -8.41 2.45 18.22
C GLU A 93 -9.41 1.64 19.07
N THR A 94 -10.70 1.70 18.75
CA THR A 94 -11.72 0.92 19.46
C THR A 94 -11.69 -0.56 19.04
N ASN A 95 -11.19 -0.86 17.85
CA ASN A 95 -11.16 -2.21 17.29
C ASN A 95 -9.95 -3.00 17.84
N ALA A 96 -10.23 -4.05 18.62
CA ALA A 96 -9.20 -4.88 19.25
C ALA A 96 -8.32 -5.64 18.22
N ALA A 97 -8.91 -6.08 17.10
CA ALA A 97 -8.17 -6.81 16.07
C ALA A 97 -7.22 -5.89 15.30
N TRP A 98 -7.66 -4.66 14.99
CA TRP A 98 -6.81 -3.63 14.41
C TRP A 98 -5.66 -3.27 15.36
N ARG A 99 -5.93 -3.05 16.65
CA ARG A 99 -4.89 -2.75 17.64
C ARG A 99 -3.83 -3.86 17.70
N LYS A 100 -4.24 -5.11 17.65
CA LYS A 100 -3.32 -6.27 17.60
C LYS A 100 -2.47 -6.27 16.33
N ALA A 101 -3.07 -6.02 15.17
CA ALA A 101 -2.34 -5.92 13.90
C ALA A 101 -1.34 -4.76 13.91
N MET A 102 -1.73 -3.59 14.43
CA MET A 102 -0.84 -2.43 14.57
C MET A 102 0.30 -2.68 15.56
N GLN A 103 0.05 -3.39 16.67
CA GLN A 103 1.09 -3.77 17.61
C GLN A 103 2.13 -4.67 16.93
N GLN A 104 1.68 -5.69 16.20
CA GLN A 104 2.56 -6.57 15.43
C GLN A 104 3.34 -5.80 14.35
N PHE A 105 2.69 -4.88 13.65
CA PHE A 105 3.31 -4.04 12.64
C PHE A 105 4.45 -3.21 13.25
N ARG A 106 4.19 -2.54 14.36
CA ARG A 106 5.20 -1.75 15.09
C ARG A 106 6.35 -2.63 15.58
N SER A 107 6.08 -3.79 16.15
CA SER A 107 7.13 -4.71 16.61
C SER A 107 8.04 -5.17 15.47
N ARG A 108 7.50 -5.44 14.28
CA ARG A 108 8.29 -5.79 13.10
C ARG A 108 9.16 -4.63 12.62
N GLN A 109 8.62 -3.40 12.63
CA GLN A 109 9.42 -2.21 12.31
C GLN A 109 10.56 -2.00 13.30
N SER A 110 10.31 -2.20 14.59
CA SER A 110 11.35 -2.08 15.62
C SER A 110 12.43 -3.16 15.50
N GLN A 111 12.08 -4.36 15.03
CA GLN A 111 13.04 -5.45 14.78
C GLN A 111 13.90 -5.22 13.54
N SER A 112 13.42 -4.48 12.55
CA SER A 112 14.19 -4.12 11.34
C SER A 112 15.44 -3.28 11.61
N CYS A 113 15.62 -2.78 12.84
CA CYS A 113 16.73 -1.92 13.24
C CYS A 113 17.88 -2.67 13.95
N ILE A 114 17.78 -3.98 14.18
CA ILE A 114 18.82 -4.77 14.85
C ILE A 114 19.53 -5.65 13.83
N GLY A 115 20.14 -4.97 12.86
CA GLY A 115 21.18 -5.52 12.01
C GLY A 115 22.25 -4.45 11.90
N ASN A 116 23.14 -4.36 12.89
CA ASN A 116 24.41 -3.66 12.75
C ASN A 116 25.23 -4.41 11.68
N VAL A 117 24.90 -4.22 10.42
CA VAL A 117 25.85 -4.40 9.35
C VAL A 117 26.58 -3.06 9.28
N PRO A 118 27.81 -2.93 9.81
CA PRO A 118 28.57 -1.72 9.57
C PRO A 118 28.66 -1.56 8.05
N PHE A 119 28.17 -0.43 7.56
CA PHE A 119 28.37 -0.02 6.17
C PHE A 119 29.88 0.17 6.03
N SER A 120 30.59 -0.87 5.60
CA SER A 120 32.03 -0.82 5.44
C SER A 120 32.35 -0.18 4.11
N ASP A 121 33.45 0.56 4.03
CA ASP A 121 33.95 1.13 2.77
C ASP A 121 34.16 0.05 1.71
N ALA A 122 34.44 -1.19 2.13
CA ALA A 122 34.51 -2.36 1.26
C ALA A 122 33.15 -2.76 0.64
N GLY A 123 32.05 -2.58 1.38
CA GLY A 123 30.70 -2.80 0.88
C GLY A 123 30.30 -1.74 -0.16
N LEU A 124 30.62 -0.47 0.11
CA LEU A 124 30.38 0.63 -0.81
C LEU A 124 31.24 0.50 -2.08
N ALA A 125 32.52 0.12 -1.93
CA ALA A 125 33.42 -0.13 -3.06
C ALA A 125 32.90 -1.25 -3.98
N ARG A 126 32.38 -2.36 -3.42
CA ARG A 126 31.80 -3.45 -4.24
C ARG A 126 30.54 -3.03 -5.00
N ILE A 127 29.70 -2.18 -4.40
CA ILE A 127 28.52 -1.64 -5.08
C ILE A 127 28.94 -0.73 -6.24
N LEU A 128 29.89 0.17 -5.99
CA LEU A 128 30.42 1.06 -7.03
C LEU A 128 31.12 0.29 -8.16
N ASP A 129 31.89 -0.74 -7.82
CA ASP A 129 32.59 -1.59 -8.79
C ASP A 129 31.61 -2.43 -9.62
N ALA A 130 30.49 -2.88 -9.03
CA ALA A 130 29.42 -3.56 -9.76
C ALA A 130 28.65 -2.62 -10.73
N ILE A 131 28.52 -1.34 -10.38
CA ILE A 131 27.91 -0.33 -11.27
C ILE A 131 28.88 0.05 -12.39
N ALA A 132 30.16 0.22 -12.07
CA ALA A 132 31.19 0.61 -13.04
C ALA A 132 31.52 -0.50 -14.05
N ASN A 133 31.42 -1.78 -13.64
CA ASN A 133 31.67 -2.94 -14.50
C ASN A 133 30.38 -3.60 -15.03
N ALA A 134 29.23 -2.93 -14.90
CA ALA A 134 28.00 -3.42 -15.53
C ALA A 134 28.21 -3.44 -17.06
N PRO A 135 28.03 -4.58 -17.74
CA PRO A 135 28.16 -4.63 -19.19
C PRO A 135 27.09 -3.73 -19.81
N ASP A 136 27.52 -2.86 -20.73
CA ASP A 136 26.68 -1.98 -21.51
C ASP A 136 25.65 -2.83 -22.26
N ILE A 137 24.38 -2.81 -21.82
CA ILE A 137 23.28 -3.40 -22.60
C ILE A 137 22.97 -2.40 -23.72
N ALA A 138 23.89 -2.33 -24.67
CA ALA A 138 23.73 -1.63 -25.92
C ALA A 138 22.64 -2.33 -26.74
N ALA A 139 21.56 -1.58 -26.98
CA ALA A 139 20.68 -1.62 -28.15
C ALA A 139 20.44 -2.99 -28.81
N ASN A 140 19.24 -3.55 -28.61
CA ASN A 140 18.63 -4.40 -29.63
C ASN A 140 17.22 -3.89 -29.98
N ARG A 141 17.18 -2.82 -30.78
CA ARG A 141 16.00 -2.38 -31.53
C ARG A 141 15.89 -3.31 -32.74
N VAL A 142 15.20 -4.43 -32.60
CA VAL A 142 14.84 -5.29 -33.75
C VAL A 142 13.51 -4.81 -34.29
N VAL A 143 13.59 -4.23 -35.50
CA VAL A 143 12.48 -3.98 -36.41
C VAL A 143 11.96 -5.33 -36.89
N HIS A 144 10.66 -5.57 -36.78
CA HIS A 144 9.87 -6.31 -37.76
C HIS A 144 8.42 -5.83 -37.71
#